data_AF-V7PT97-F1
#
_entry.id   AF-V7PT97-F1
#
_cell.length_a   1.000
_cell.length_b   1.000
_cell.length_c   1.000
_cell.angle_alpha   90.00
_cell.angle_beta   90.00
_cell.angle_gamma   90.00
#
_symmetry.space_group_name_H-M   'P 1'
#
loop_
_entity.id
_entity.type
_entity.pdbx_description
1 polymer ?
#
loop_
_entity_poly.entity_id
_entity_poly.type
_entity_poly.pdbx_seq_one_letter_code
_entity_poly.pdbx_strand_id
1 'polypeptide(L)'
;MEAKKKKIINKGVCAPTNKISNILLKTKYAEKYPKTLLEEHAQNLNLQGLQNNLKHNQAYDNAIDLKLKTLIKHLYNLKSKLEHEKKIQKGNKKNILLNEINIQKDKQININSHKKKRPIKNDGLKIAGNVTPNNKLHEQYINGESVENLIKVIEIYKNKNIEEQRSKTCIIEKYENMLRNIKKRHIKEINEIKNYILMDVDFLIQKYRNVSFELLQISKDKENEKVHEKNKITEICVNACKRFEEDVNKKAKDFVEVHTSKVSKSINNINKENDNLQKKIILLKKKNEEEININKKKSLEIFQNQINDEREINEELRNQILFEKTQRNEFMKNLYSSVDSQIKKYEESIIKIFHDILLEYNINIDISTLSENINKAMDKRYKNGNTNSYIITEKHDQTNGKYSFAPS
;
A
#
# COMPACT_ATOMS: atom_id res chain seq x y z
N MET A 1 16.29 44.17 -23.56
CA MET A 1 15.60 45.25 -22.83
C MET A 1 14.15 44.82 -22.76
N GLU A 2 13.49 44.58 -21.63
CA GLU A 2 13.51 45.27 -20.34
C GLU A 2 13.48 44.27 -19.18
N ALA A 3 14.16 44.64 -18.09
CA ALA A 3 14.25 43.91 -16.84
C ALA A 3 13.06 44.24 -15.92
N LYS A 4 12.47 43.25 -15.27
CA LYS A 4 11.64 43.46 -14.06
C LYS A 4 12.15 42.63 -12.89
N LYS A 5 12.24 43.34 -11.77
CA LYS A 5 13.10 43.14 -10.60
C LYS A 5 12.69 41.92 -9.75
N LYS A 6 13.70 41.20 -9.27
CA LYS A 6 13.64 40.24 -8.16
C LYS A 6 13.23 40.97 -6.86
N LYS A 7 12.27 40.42 -6.11
CA LYS A 7 12.06 40.71 -4.68
C LYS A 7 12.60 39.53 -3.87
N ILE A 8 13.77 39.72 -3.27
CA ILE A 8 14.33 38.87 -2.24
C ILE A 8 13.86 39.45 -0.91
N ILE A 9 13.06 38.70 -0.14
CA ILE A 9 12.71 39.06 1.23
C ILE A 9 13.69 38.32 2.14
N ASN A 10 14.69 39.05 2.63
CA ASN A 10 15.49 38.69 3.79
C ASN A 10 14.60 38.73 5.03
N LYS A 11 14.50 37.61 5.76
CA LYS A 11 14.04 37.60 7.15
C LYS A 11 15.14 37.03 8.04
N GLY A 12 15.85 37.96 8.67
CA GLY A 12 16.30 37.93 10.06
C GLY A 12 16.85 36.62 10.59
N VAL A 13 18.18 36.54 10.62
CA VAL A 13 18.94 35.86 11.67
C VAL A 13 18.53 36.45 13.02
N CYS A 14 18.08 35.63 13.95
CA CYS A 14 18.03 35.96 15.37
C CYS A 14 18.56 34.76 16.14
N ALA A 15 19.81 34.86 16.59
CA ALA A 15 20.43 33.91 17.49
C ALA A 15 19.95 34.16 18.93
N PRO A 16 19.62 33.14 19.73
CA PRO A 16 19.55 33.30 21.16
C PRO A 16 20.94 33.07 21.76
N THR A 17 21.57 34.15 22.20
CA THR A 17 22.67 34.14 23.17
C THR A 17 22.14 33.59 24.50
N ASN A 18 22.41 32.32 24.81
CA ASN A 18 22.26 31.83 26.18
C ASN A 18 23.60 31.32 26.71
N LYS A 19 24.03 31.99 27.77
CA LYS A 19 25.24 31.76 28.55
C LYS A 19 25.29 30.32 29.05
N ILE A 20 26.45 29.70 28.88
CA ILE A 20 26.82 28.44 29.53
C ILE A 20 27.02 28.76 31.02
N SER A 21 26.03 28.44 31.85
CA SER A 21 26.25 28.29 33.29
C SER A 21 26.53 26.83 33.60
N ASN A 22 27.75 26.62 34.11
CA ASN A 22 28.27 25.43 34.77
C ASN A 22 27.22 24.52 35.39
N ILE A 23 27.12 23.28 34.90
CA ILE A 23 26.61 22.16 35.70
C ILE A 23 27.51 20.94 35.43
N LEU A 24 28.57 20.87 36.23
CA LEU A 24 29.30 19.64 36.52
C LEU A 24 28.98 19.31 37.98
N LEU A 25 28.40 18.12 38.22
CA LEU A 25 28.23 17.36 39.47
C LEU A 25 26.78 16.96 39.79
N LYS A 26 26.39 15.75 39.34
CA LYS A 26 26.05 14.59 40.20
C LYS A 26 25.65 13.39 39.32
N THR A 27 26.52 12.38 39.28
CA THR A 27 26.42 11.12 38.51
C THR A 27 25.39 10.11 39.04
N LYS A 28 24.25 10.57 39.58
CA LYS A 28 23.14 9.68 40.02
C LYS A 28 21.77 9.95 39.39
N TYR A 29 21.68 10.85 38.40
CA TYR A 29 20.41 11.17 37.72
C TYR A 29 20.45 11.00 36.18
N ALA A 30 21.55 10.49 35.62
CA ALA A 30 21.75 10.43 34.17
C ALA A 30 20.98 9.29 33.45
N GLU A 31 20.46 8.30 34.17
CA GLU A 31 19.85 7.11 33.53
C GLU A 31 18.34 7.23 33.26
N LYS A 32 17.66 8.29 33.71
CA LYS A 32 16.21 8.48 33.50
C LYS A 32 15.81 9.60 32.53
N TYR A 33 16.74 10.44 32.09
CA TYR A 33 16.43 11.61 31.25
C TYR A 33 16.29 11.35 29.73
N PRO A 34 16.94 10.35 29.10
CA PRO A 34 16.70 10.12 27.68
C PRO A 34 15.43 9.29 27.40
N LYS A 35 14.92 8.51 28.36
CA LYS A 35 13.69 7.73 28.18
C LYS A 35 12.43 8.61 28.22
N THR A 36 12.35 9.56 29.15
CA THR A 36 11.17 10.42 29.30
C THR A 36 11.01 11.41 28.16
N LEU A 37 12.11 11.97 27.62
CA LEU A 37 12.03 12.90 26.49
C LEU A 37 11.69 12.20 25.16
N LEU A 38 12.20 10.97 24.94
CA LEU A 38 11.83 10.19 23.75
C LEU A 38 10.37 9.71 23.81
N GLU A 39 9.88 9.32 24.99
CA GLU A 39 8.48 8.94 25.20
C GLU A 39 7.53 10.14 25.08
N GLU A 40 7.87 11.32 25.62
CA GLU A 40 7.08 12.54 25.44
C GLU A 40 7.08 13.04 23.98
N HIS A 41 8.21 12.97 23.27
CA HIS A 41 8.24 13.34 21.84
C HIS A 41 7.51 12.32 20.97
N ALA A 42 7.58 11.01 21.28
CA ALA A 42 6.82 9.98 20.57
C ALA A 42 5.31 10.06 20.85
N GLN A 43 4.90 10.38 22.08
CA GLN A 43 3.49 10.60 22.44
C GLN A 43 2.94 11.88 21.78
N ASN A 44 3.71 12.97 21.73
CA ASN A 44 3.29 14.22 21.09
C ASN A 44 3.25 14.12 19.54
N LEU A 45 4.18 13.39 18.91
CA LEU A 45 4.11 13.09 17.46
C LEU A 45 2.93 12.18 17.12
N ASN A 46 2.63 11.18 17.95
CA ASN A 46 1.45 10.33 17.78
C ASN A 46 0.14 11.10 18.02
N LEU A 47 0.06 11.99 19.02
CA LEU A 47 -1.13 12.82 19.27
C LEU A 47 -1.37 13.85 18.16
N GLN A 48 -0.30 14.45 17.61
CA GLN A 48 -0.41 15.42 16.53
C GLN A 48 -0.70 14.75 15.17
N GLY A 49 -0.20 13.53 14.94
CA GLY A 49 -0.60 12.68 13.82
C GLY A 49 -2.05 12.17 13.92
N LEU A 50 -2.50 11.80 15.12
CA LEU A 50 -3.88 11.34 15.36
C LEU A 50 -4.88 12.49 15.22
N GLN A 51 -4.60 13.69 15.76
CA GLN A 51 -5.48 14.85 15.64
C GLN A 51 -5.59 15.40 14.20
N ASN A 52 -4.50 15.39 13.44
CA ASN A 52 -4.53 15.82 12.04
C ASN A 52 -5.27 14.82 11.15
N ASN A 53 -5.11 13.51 11.40
CA ASN A 53 -5.86 12.47 10.68
C ASN A 53 -7.36 12.43 11.08
N LEU A 54 -7.70 12.69 12.35
CA LEU A 54 -9.10 12.78 12.80
C LEU A 54 -9.83 14.00 12.21
N LYS A 55 -9.20 15.18 12.14
CA LYS A 55 -9.81 16.36 11.52
C LYS A 55 -9.97 16.21 10.01
N HIS A 56 -9.02 15.57 9.33
CA HIS A 56 -9.11 15.35 7.89
C HIS A 56 -10.13 14.26 7.52
N ASN A 57 -10.27 13.21 8.35
CA ASN A 57 -11.29 12.17 8.17
C ASN A 57 -12.70 12.66 8.53
N GLN A 58 -12.89 13.46 9.59
CA GLN A 58 -14.20 14.04 9.91
C GLN A 58 -14.73 14.99 8.82
N ALA A 59 -13.86 15.77 8.17
CA ALA A 59 -14.25 16.62 7.06
C ALA A 59 -14.63 15.82 5.80
N TYR A 60 -13.93 14.71 5.54
CA TYR A 60 -14.20 13.82 4.41
C TYR A 60 -15.46 12.99 4.63
N ASP A 61 -15.69 12.47 5.85
CA ASP A 61 -16.90 11.75 6.24
C ASP A 61 -18.13 12.66 6.23
N ASN A 62 -18.02 13.92 6.67
CA ASN A 62 -19.11 14.88 6.55
C ASN A 62 -19.43 15.23 5.09
N ALA A 63 -18.43 15.28 4.20
CA ALA A 63 -18.66 15.50 2.77
C ALA A 63 -19.29 14.29 2.09
N ILE A 64 -18.93 13.07 2.51
CA ILE A 64 -19.56 11.83 2.05
C ILE A 64 -21.00 11.75 2.55
N ASP A 65 -21.26 12.06 3.83
CA ASP A 65 -22.62 12.06 4.40
C ASP A 65 -23.51 13.13 3.74
N LEU A 66 -22.96 14.29 3.39
CA LEU A 66 -23.69 15.33 2.65
C LEU A 66 -24.03 14.87 1.23
N LYS A 67 -23.09 14.22 0.54
CA LYS A 67 -23.32 13.62 -0.79
C LYS A 67 -24.34 12.48 -0.72
N LEU A 68 -24.30 11.66 0.32
CA LEU A 68 -25.25 10.56 0.54
C LEU A 68 -26.66 11.10 0.82
N LYS A 69 -26.80 12.11 1.68
CA LYS A 69 -28.08 12.80 1.92
C LYS A 69 -28.63 13.45 0.64
N THR A 70 -27.76 14.04 -0.17
CA THR A 70 -28.16 14.64 -1.46
C THR A 70 -28.64 13.57 -2.45
N LEU A 71 -27.95 12.42 -2.50
CA LEU A 71 -28.36 11.28 -3.33
C LEU A 71 -29.69 10.69 -2.85
N ILE A 72 -29.88 10.51 -1.55
CA ILE A 72 -31.14 10.01 -0.97
C ILE A 72 -32.29 10.96 -1.31
N LYS A 73 -32.09 12.28 -1.19
CA LYS A 73 -33.11 13.29 -1.57
C LYS A 73 -33.42 13.23 -3.07
N HIS A 74 -32.42 13.04 -3.92
CA HIS A 74 -32.60 12.90 -5.37
C HIS A 74 -33.37 11.61 -5.72
N LEU A 75 -33.06 10.49 -5.07
CA LEU A 75 -33.76 9.22 -5.26
C LEU A 75 -35.22 9.28 -4.79
N TYR A 76 -35.51 9.96 -3.69
CA TYR A 76 -36.89 10.20 -3.24
C TYR A 76 -37.67 11.06 -4.25
N ASN A 77 -37.07 12.12 -4.79
CA ASN A 77 -37.70 12.94 -5.83
C ASN A 77 -37.92 12.15 -7.12
N LEU A 78 -36.98 11.29 -7.52
CA LEU A 78 -37.11 10.44 -8.70
C LEU A 78 -38.23 9.40 -8.51
N LYS A 79 -38.31 8.79 -7.32
CA LYS A 79 -39.39 7.87 -6.96
C LYS A 79 -40.76 8.55 -7.04
N SER A 80 -40.88 9.76 -6.50
CA SER A 80 -42.11 10.56 -6.56
C SER A 80 -42.51 10.88 -8.01
N LYS A 81 -41.55 11.30 -8.86
CA LYS A 81 -41.80 11.55 -10.30
C LYS A 81 -42.24 10.30 -11.04
N LEU A 82 -41.57 9.17 -10.84
CA LEU A 82 -41.92 7.88 -11.46
C LEU A 82 -43.29 7.37 -10.99
N GLU A 83 -43.65 7.62 -9.73
CA GLU A 83 -44.97 7.26 -9.21
C GLU A 83 -46.07 8.15 -9.80
N HIS A 84 -45.79 9.44 -9.99
CA HIS A 84 -46.69 10.38 -10.67
C HIS A 84 -46.86 10.01 -12.16
N GLU A 85 -45.79 9.65 -12.85
CA GLU A 85 -45.85 9.15 -14.24
C GLU A 85 -46.59 7.82 -14.36
N LYS A 86 -46.40 6.88 -13.42
CA LYS A 86 -47.20 5.64 -13.37
C LYS A 86 -48.69 5.90 -13.15
N LYS A 87 -49.04 6.90 -12.33
CA LYS A 87 -50.45 7.32 -12.14
C LYS A 87 -51.01 7.96 -13.41
N ILE A 88 -50.25 8.80 -14.10
CA ILE A 88 -50.64 9.40 -15.39
C ILE A 88 -50.81 8.31 -16.47
N GLN A 89 -49.91 7.34 -16.55
CA GLN A 89 -50.03 6.22 -17.51
C GLN A 89 -51.21 5.30 -17.20
N LYS A 90 -51.55 5.08 -15.92
CA LYS A 90 -52.77 4.34 -15.54
C LYS A 90 -54.05 5.14 -15.83
N GLY A 91 -54.03 6.47 -15.67
CA GLY A 91 -55.13 7.36 -16.07
C GLY A 91 -55.34 7.39 -17.58
N ASN A 92 -54.26 7.50 -18.36
CA ASN A 92 -54.32 7.50 -19.82
C ASN A 92 -54.76 6.15 -20.40
N LYS A 93 -54.37 5.01 -19.79
CA LYS A 93 -54.88 3.69 -20.19
C LYS A 93 -56.39 3.53 -19.96
N LYS A 94 -56.96 4.14 -18.91
CA LYS A 94 -58.42 4.15 -18.70
C LYS A 94 -59.16 5.05 -19.69
N ASN A 95 -58.58 6.21 -20.06
CA ASN A 95 -59.17 7.12 -21.04
C ASN A 95 -59.11 6.59 -22.48
N ILE A 96 -58.06 5.84 -22.85
CA ILE A 96 -57.98 5.17 -24.16
C ILE A 96 -59.02 4.05 -24.26
N LEU A 97 -59.21 3.26 -23.18
CA LEU A 97 -60.20 2.19 -23.15
C LEU A 97 -61.64 2.73 -23.20
N LEU A 98 -61.93 3.86 -22.55
CA LEU A 98 -63.25 4.52 -22.65
C LEU A 98 -63.51 5.12 -24.04
N ASN A 99 -62.48 5.71 -24.68
CA ASN A 99 -62.59 6.25 -26.03
C ASN A 99 -62.77 5.14 -27.08
N GLU A 100 -62.12 3.98 -26.94
CA GLU A 100 -62.35 2.84 -27.83
C GLU A 100 -63.76 2.25 -27.69
N ILE A 101 -64.33 2.22 -26.46
CA ILE A 101 -65.71 1.76 -26.23
C ILE A 101 -66.73 2.76 -26.82
N ASN A 102 -66.47 4.07 -26.75
CA ASN A 102 -67.36 5.08 -27.37
C ASN A 102 -67.28 5.08 -28.91
N ILE A 103 -66.08 4.88 -29.50
CA ILE A 103 -65.91 4.76 -30.95
C ILE A 103 -66.59 3.50 -31.52
N GLN A 104 -66.71 2.43 -30.73
CA GLN A 104 -67.46 1.22 -31.12
C GLN A 104 -68.98 1.39 -31.03
N LYS A 105 -69.50 2.28 -30.16
CA LYS A 105 -70.94 2.59 -30.10
C LYS A 105 -71.40 3.56 -31.18
N ASP A 106 -70.56 4.52 -31.58
CA ASP A 106 -70.89 5.48 -32.65
C ASP A 106 -70.82 4.89 -34.07
N LYS A 107 -70.22 3.71 -34.25
CA LYS A 107 -70.21 2.96 -35.52
C LYS A 107 -71.31 1.90 -35.64
N GLN A 108 -72.24 1.87 -34.69
CA GLN A 108 -73.39 0.97 -34.69
C GLN A 108 -74.70 1.71 -34.95
N ILE A 109 -74.70 2.65 -35.90
CA ILE A 109 -75.92 3.20 -36.47
C ILE A 109 -75.81 3.11 -37.98
N ASN A 110 -76.87 2.53 -38.57
CA ASN A 110 -77.24 2.59 -39.98
C ASN A 110 -76.77 1.46 -40.92
N ILE A 111 -77.33 0.26 -40.72
CA ILE A 111 -77.81 -0.55 -41.86
C ILE A 111 -79.25 -0.98 -41.53
N ASN A 112 -80.15 -0.01 -41.53
CA ASN A 112 -81.58 -0.27 -41.62
C ASN A 112 -81.96 -0.23 -43.12
N SER A 113 -81.51 -1.21 -43.90
CA SER A 113 -81.80 -1.29 -45.33
C SER A 113 -83.11 -2.05 -45.57
N HIS A 114 -84.21 -1.29 -45.56
CA HIS A 114 -85.41 -1.45 -46.38
C HIS A 114 -85.76 -2.87 -46.91
N LYS A 115 -86.47 -3.67 -46.10
CA LYS A 115 -87.45 -4.60 -46.65
C LYS A 115 -88.67 -3.79 -47.14
N LYS A 116 -88.61 -3.28 -48.38
CA LYS A 116 -89.83 -2.88 -49.10
C LYS A 116 -90.64 -4.14 -49.39
N LYS A 117 -91.55 -4.51 -48.48
CA LYS A 117 -92.74 -5.30 -48.82
C LYS A 117 -93.51 -4.47 -49.85
N ARG A 118 -93.40 -4.84 -51.14
CA ARG A 118 -94.42 -4.43 -52.11
C ARG A 118 -95.68 -5.23 -51.76
N PRO A 119 -96.81 -4.62 -51.41
CA PRO A 119 -98.07 -5.33 -51.43
C PRO A 119 -98.34 -5.68 -52.89
N ILE A 120 -98.53 -6.97 -53.18
CA ILE A 120 -99.19 -7.39 -54.41
C ILE A 120 -100.58 -6.77 -54.33
N LYS A 121 -100.83 -5.74 -55.15
CA LYS A 121 -102.19 -5.31 -55.45
C LYS A 121 -102.85 -6.50 -56.15
N ASN A 122 -103.77 -7.15 -55.46
CA ASN A 122 -104.78 -7.96 -56.12
C ASN A 122 -105.69 -6.99 -56.89
N ASP A 123 -105.29 -6.65 -58.11
CA ASP A 123 -106.25 -6.15 -59.09
C ASP A 123 -107.15 -7.34 -59.42
N GLY A 124 -108.29 -7.37 -58.72
CA GLY A 124 -109.37 -8.30 -58.98
C GLY A 124 -109.85 -8.12 -60.41
N LEU A 125 -109.44 -9.05 -61.27
CA LEU A 125 -110.11 -9.26 -62.54
C LEU A 125 -111.46 -9.92 -62.22
N LYS A 126 -112.48 -9.07 -62.04
CA LYS A 126 -113.88 -9.45 -62.09
C LYS A 126 -114.16 -10.05 -63.47
N ILE A 127 -114.22 -11.37 -63.58
CA ILE A 127 -114.94 -12.00 -64.68
C ILE A 127 -116.36 -12.22 -64.18
N ALA A 128 -117.16 -11.18 -64.39
CA ALA A 128 -118.60 -11.25 -64.42
C ALA A 128 -119.05 -12.08 -65.64
N GLY A 129 -120.18 -12.76 -65.51
CA GLY A 129 -120.91 -13.25 -66.68
C GLY A 129 -121.50 -14.63 -66.50
N ASN A 130 -122.52 -14.73 -65.65
CA ASN A 130 -123.51 -15.80 -65.73
C ASN A 130 -124.03 -15.90 -67.17
N VAL A 131 -124.01 -17.11 -67.74
CA VAL A 131 -124.92 -17.47 -68.82
C VAL A 131 -125.58 -18.79 -68.43
N THR A 132 -126.77 -18.66 -67.84
CA THR A 132 -127.80 -19.69 -67.84
C THR A 132 -128.38 -19.79 -69.26
N PRO A 133 -128.52 -20.98 -69.84
CA PRO A 133 -129.53 -21.23 -70.85
C PRO A 133 -130.64 -22.07 -70.23
N ASN A 134 -131.77 -21.43 -69.96
CA ASN A 134 -133.03 -22.11 -69.77
C ASN A 134 -133.79 -21.97 -71.10
N ASN A 135 -134.14 -23.08 -71.75
CA ASN A 135 -135.44 -23.25 -72.39
C ASN A 135 -135.64 -24.67 -72.90
N LYS A 136 -136.85 -25.16 -72.66
CA LYS A 136 -137.35 -26.51 -72.92
C LYS A 136 -137.82 -26.67 -74.38
N LEU A 137 -137.88 -27.96 -74.76
CA LEU A 137 -138.63 -28.62 -75.85
C LEU A 137 -137.92 -28.75 -77.21
N HIS A 138 -137.49 -29.98 -77.52
CA HIS A 138 -138.30 -30.85 -78.38
C HIS A 138 -137.87 -32.33 -78.20
N GLU A 139 -138.71 -33.14 -77.55
CA GLU A 139 -138.80 -34.56 -77.87
C GLU A 139 -139.48 -34.65 -79.23
N GLN A 140 -138.83 -35.26 -80.22
CA GLN A 140 -139.46 -36.13 -81.22
C GLN A 140 -138.37 -36.82 -82.06
N TYR A 141 -138.18 -38.08 -81.71
CA TYR A 141 -137.82 -39.24 -82.54
C TYR A 141 -136.79 -39.14 -83.68
N ILE A 142 -135.67 -39.81 -83.41
CA ILE A 142 -135.06 -40.92 -84.18
C ILE A 142 -134.94 -40.74 -85.70
N ASN A 143 -133.70 -40.66 -86.19
CA ASN A 143 -133.14 -41.55 -87.23
C ASN A 143 -131.64 -41.27 -87.47
N GLY A 144 -130.78 -42.22 -87.06
CA GLY A 144 -129.56 -42.63 -87.79
C GLY A 144 -128.29 -41.77 -87.82
N GLU A 145 -128.35 -40.46 -88.09
CA GLU A 145 -127.16 -39.69 -88.56
C GLU A 145 -126.64 -38.61 -87.59
N SER A 146 -127.32 -38.39 -86.46
CA SER A 146 -127.00 -37.32 -85.49
C SER A 146 -125.97 -37.74 -84.41
N VAL A 147 -125.97 -39.03 -84.03
CA VAL A 147 -125.10 -39.55 -82.96
C VAL A 147 -123.63 -39.56 -83.39
N GLU A 148 -123.32 -39.94 -84.63
CA GLU A 148 -121.95 -39.92 -85.14
C GLU A 148 -121.37 -38.51 -85.23
N ASN A 149 -122.17 -37.53 -85.64
CA ASN A 149 -121.72 -36.13 -85.69
C ASN A 149 -121.51 -35.55 -84.28
N LEU A 150 -122.37 -35.89 -83.32
CA LEU A 150 -122.19 -35.51 -81.91
C LEU A 150 -120.95 -36.16 -81.29
N ILE A 151 -120.70 -37.45 -81.58
CA ILE A 151 -119.49 -38.18 -81.16
C ILE A 151 -118.24 -37.51 -81.74
N LYS A 152 -118.23 -37.17 -83.04
CA LYS A 152 -117.13 -36.46 -83.69
C LYS A 152 -116.87 -35.09 -83.06
N VAL A 153 -117.91 -34.32 -82.72
CA VAL A 153 -117.77 -33.01 -82.05
C VAL A 153 -117.22 -33.18 -80.62
N ILE A 154 -117.70 -34.14 -79.85
CA ILE A 154 -117.18 -34.46 -78.50
C ILE A 154 -115.70 -34.86 -78.59
N GLU A 155 -115.33 -35.66 -79.61
CA GLU A 155 -113.96 -36.09 -79.86
C GLU A 155 -113.04 -34.91 -80.24
N ILE A 156 -113.50 -33.99 -81.09
CA ILE A 156 -112.79 -32.74 -81.41
C ILE A 156 -112.57 -31.88 -80.15
N TYR A 157 -113.59 -31.71 -79.30
CA TYR A 157 -113.44 -30.94 -78.05
C TYR A 157 -112.49 -31.62 -77.06
N LYS A 158 -112.56 -32.95 -76.94
CA LYS A 158 -111.62 -33.73 -76.12
C LYS A 158 -110.19 -33.57 -76.63
N ASN A 159 -109.98 -33.66 -77.95
CA ASN A 159 -108.67 -33.47 -78.57
C ASN A 159 -108.16 -32.04 -78.39
N LYS A 160 -109.02 -31.02 -78.57
CA LYS A 160 -108.67 -29.61 -78.33
C LYS A 160 -108.29 -29.35 -76.87
N ASN A 161 -109.02 -29.92 -75.91
CA ASN A 161 -108.68 -29.80 -74.49
C ASN A 161 -107.36 -30.52 -74.16
N ILE A 162 -107.11 -31.70 -74.72
CA ILE A 162 -105.83 -32.41 -74.59
C ILE A 162 -104.69 -31.57 -75.17
N GLU A 163 -104.89 -30.95 -76.33
CA GLU A 163 -103.91 -30.08 -76.99
C GLU A 163 -103.67 -28.79 -76.19
N GLU A 164 -104.71 -28.17 -75.62
CA GLU A 164 -104.59 -27.01 -74.75
C GLU A 164 -103.83 -27.35 -73.46
N GLN A 165 -104.08 -28.52 -72.85
CA GLN A 165 -103.33 -29.00 -71.69
C GLN A 165 -101.86 -29.29 -72.06
N ARG A 166 -101.59 -29.91 -73.21
CA ARG A 166 -100.21 -30.10 -73.71
C ARG A 166 -99.49 -28.77 -73.92
N SER A 167 -100.17 -27.77 -74.46
CA SER A 167 -99.64 -26.41 -74.62
C SER A 167 -99.34 -25.74 -73.28
N LYS A 168 -100.26 -25.83 -72.31
CA LYS A 168 -100.04 -25.34 -70.93
C LYS A 168 -98.85 -26.02 -70.26
N THR A 169 -98.75 -27.35 -70.35
CA THR A 169 -97.62 -28.11 -69.81
C THR A 169 -96.31 -27.69 -70.48
N CYS A 170 -96.29 -27.52 -71.80
CA CYS A 170 -95.10 -27.04 -72.52
C CYS A 170 -94.67 -25.64 -72.06
N ILE A 171 -95.62 -24.73 -71.82
CA ILE A 171 -95.33 -23.38 -71.29
C ILE A 171 -94.79 -23.47 -69.86
N ILE A 172 -95.38 -24.30 -69.00
CA ILE A 172 -94.91 -24.52 -67.61
C ILE A 172 -93.48 -25.06 -67.62
N GLU A 173 -93.21 -26.11 -68.39
CA GLU A 173 -91.87 -26.69 -68.53
C GLU A 173 -90.84 -25.66 -69.04
N LYS A 174 -91.23 -24.80 -69.98
CA LYS A 174 -90.36 -23.71 -70.46
C LYS A 174 -90.02 -22.71 -69.36
N TYR A 175 -91.00 -22.31 -68.54
CA TYR A 175 -90.76 -21.41 -67.41
C TYR A 175 -89.96 -22.07 -66.28
N GLU A 176 -90.20 -23.35 -65.98
CA GLU A 176 -89.42 -24.10 -64.99
C GLU A 176 -87.96 -24.24 -65.43
N ASN A 177 -87.72 -24.55 -66.71
CA ASN A 177 -86.38 -24.61 -67.27
C ASN A 177 -85.68 -23.25 -67.22
N MET A 178 -86.40 -22.17 -67.54
CA MET A 178 -85.89 -20.80 -67.40
C MET A 178 -85.51 -20.47 -65.94
N LEU A 179 -86.37 -20.81 -64.97
CA LEU A 179 -86.10 -20.61 -63.54
C LEU A 179 -84.91 -21.43 -63.05
N ARG A 180 -84.78 -22.69 -63.48
CA ARG A 180 -83.62 -23.54 -63.17
C ARG A 180 -82.34 -22.94 -63.73
N ASN A 181 -82.38 -22.39 -64.95
CA ASN A 181 -81.22 -21.75 -65.57
C ASN A 181 -80.81 -20.47 -64.85
N ILE A 182 -81.76 -19.62 -64.46
CA ILE A 182 -81.49 -18.41 -63.65
C ILE A 182 -80.89 -18.80 -62.29
N LYS A 183 -81.46 -19.79 -61.60
CA LYS A 183 -80.93 -20.27 -60.32
C LYS A 183 -79.51 -20.80 -60.46
N LYS A 184 -79.22 -21.59 -61.50
CA LYS A 184 -77.86 -22.07 -61.79
C LYS A 184 -76.89 -20.90 -62.06
N ARG A 185 -77.33 -19.86 -62.77
CA ARG A 185 -76.52 -18.66 -63.02
C ARG A 185 -76.20 -17.92 -61.72
N HIS A 186 -77.21 -17.65 -60.88
CA HIS A 186 -76.98 -17.00 -59.58
C HIS A 186 -76.06 -17.79 -58.67
N ILE A 187 -76.17 -19.13 -58.65
CA ILE A 187 -75.25 -19.98 -57.87
C ILE A 187 -73.81 -19.84 -58.37
N LYS A 188 -73.60 -19.76 -59.69
CA LYS A 188 -72.27 -19.53 -60.26
C LYS A 188 -71.73 -18.15 -59.88
N GLU A 189 -72.52 -17.10 -60.03
CA GLU A 189 -72.16 -15.73 -59.64
C GLU A 189 -71.81 -15.63 -58.14
N ILE A 190 -72.61 -16.26 -57.27
CA ILE A 190 -72.32 -16.31 -55.82
C ILE A 190 -70.99 -17.02 -55.55
N ASN A 191 -70.71 -18.13 -56.24
CA ASN A 191 -69.46 -18.85 -56.07
C ASN A 191 -68.25 -18.04 -56.58
N GLU A 192 -68.40 -17.33 -57.69
CA GLU A 192 -67.38 -16.41 -58.20
C GLU A 192 -67.09 -15.29 -57.19
N ILE A 193 -68.12 -14.62 -56.68
CA ILE A 193 -67.97 -13.59 -55.63
C ILE A 193 -67.31 -14.17 -54.38
N LYS A 194 -67.73 -15.36 -53.93
CA LYS A 194 -67.12 -16.03 -52.78
C LYS A 194 -65.62 -16.30 -53.00
N ASN A 195 -65.24 -16.75 -54.20
CA ASN A 195 -63.84 -17.02 -54.52
C ASN A 195 -63.01 -15.73 -54.54
N TYR A 196 -63.53 -14.63 -55.11
CA TYR A 196 -62.85 -13.33 -55.05
C TYR A 196 -62.65 -12.85 -53.61
N ILE A 197 -63.67 -12.96 -52.75
CA ILE A 197 -63.56 -12.60 -51.33
C ILE A 197 -62.51 -13.47 -50.63
N LEU A 198 -62.46 -14.78 -50.91
CA LEU A 198 -61.45 -15.66 -50.34
C LEU A 198 -60.03 -15.26 -50.77
N MET A 199 -59.84 -14.93 -52.06
CA MET A 199 -58.54 -14.45 -52.56
C MET A 199 -58.11 -13.14 -51.89
N ASP A 200 -59.03 -12.19 -51.71
CA ASP A 200 -58.73 -10.92 -51.03
C ASP A 200 -58.37 -11.13 -49.55
N VAL A 201 -59.08 -12.04 -48.86
CA VAL A 201 -58.79 -12.40 -47.47
C VAL A 201 -57.42 -13.10 -47.38
N ASP A 202 -57.12 -14.04 -48.26
CA ASP A 202 -55.83 -14.73 -48.31
C ASP A 202 -54.69 -13.74 -48.58
N PHE A 203 -54.86 -12.82 -49.53
CA PHE A 203 -53.92 -11.74 -49.80
C PHE A 203 -53.69 -10.86 -48.55
N LEU A 204 -54.77 -10.50 -47.85
CA LEU A 204 -54.68 -9.69 -46.64
C LEU A 204 -53.94 -10.44 -45.52
N ILE A 205 -54.27 -11.72 -45.30
CA ILE A 205 -53.56 -12.58 -44.34
C ILE A 205 -52.08 -12.66 -44.67
N GLN A 206 -51.73 -12.86 -45.95
CA GLN A 206 -50.33 -12.94 -46.39
C GLN A 206 -49.60 -11.62 -46.17
N LYS A 207 -50.23 -10.48 -46.45
CA LYS A 207 -49.68 -9.15 -46.18
C LYS A 207 -49.42 -8.91 -44.68
N TYR A 208 -50.36 -9.26 -43.81
CA TYR A 208 -50.17 -9.12 -42.35
C TYR A 208 -49.11 -10.08 -41.81
N ARG A 209 -49.00 -11.30 -42.35
CA ARG A 209 -47.91 -12.23 -42.02
C ARG A 209 -46.56 -11.65 -42.39
N ASN A 210 -46.41 -11.11 -43.59
CA ASN A 210 -45.16 -10.50 -44.05
C ASN A 210 -44.76 -9.31 -43.16
N VAL A 211 -45.70 -8.40 -42.87
CA VAL A 211 -45.44 -7.28 -41.95
C VAL A 211 -45.05 -7.77 -40.55
N SER A 212 -45.71 -8.83 -40.04
CA SER A 212 -45.36 -9.41 -38.74
C SER A 212 -43.97 -10.05 -38.75
N PHE A 213 -43.57 -10.71 -39.84
CA PHE A 213 -42.23 -11.26 -40.00
C PHE A 213 -41.15 -10.18 -40.09
N GLU A 214 -41.40 -9.11 -40.84
CA GLU A 214 -40.50 -7.95 -40.91
C GLU A 214 -40.32 -7.29 -39.54
N LEU A 215 -41.41 -7.08 -38.78
CA LEU A 215 -41.35 -6.56 -37.42
C LEU A 215 -40.57 -7.47 -36.47
N LEU A 216 -40.76 -8.78 -36.58
CA LEU A 216 -40.02 -9.76 -35.78
C LEU A 216 -38.53 -9.72 -36.12
N GLN A 217 -38.17 -9.60 -37.40
CA GLN A 217 -36.79 -9.50 -37.84
C GLN A 217 -36.15 -8.21 -37.32
N ILE A 218 -36.81 -7.06 -37.50
CA ILE A 218 -36.35 -5.77 -36.94
C ILE A 218 -36.18 -5.85 -35.42
N SER A 219 -37.07 -6.53 -34.72
CA SER A 219 -36.95 -6.70 -33.26
C SER A 219 -35.74 -7.53 -32.88
N LYS A 220 -35.48 -8.64 -33.59
CA LYS A 220 -34.28 -9.48 -33.37
C LYS A 220 -33.00 -8.72 -33.67
N ASP A 221 -32.97 -7.98 -34.77
CA ASP A 221 -31.79 -7.20 -35.18
C ASP A 221 -31.47 -6.11 -34.14
N LYS A 222 -32.49 -5.41 -33.64
CA LYS A 222 -32.32 -4.43 -32.55
C LYS A 222 -31.87 -5.05 -31.23
N GLU A 223 -32.30 -6.27 -30.93
CA GLU A 223 -31.84 -6.98 -29.74
C GLU A 223 -30.36 -7.37 -29.87
N ASN A 224 -29.97 -7.90 -31.03
CA ASN A 224 -28.59 -8.23 -31.34
C ASN A 224 -27.68 -6.98 -31.31
N GLU A 225 -28.15 -5.86 -31.87
CA GLU A 225 -27.44 -4.58 -31.83
C GLU A 225 -27.21 -4.12 -30.38
N LYS A 226 -28.24 -4.17 -29.51
CA LYS A 226 -28.09 -3.85 -28.08
C LYS A 226 -27.07 -4.74 -27.38
N VAL A 227 -27.07 -6.05 -27.66
CA VAL A 227 -26.08 -6.98 -27.09
C VAL A 227 -24.68 -6.64 -27.60
N HIS A 228 -24.53 -6.33 -28.89
CA HIS A 228 -23.25 -5.93 -29.46
C HIS A 228 -22.75 -4.61 -28.85
N GLU A 229 -23.60 -3.59 -28.73
CA GLU A 229 -23.23 -2.31 -28.11
C GLU A 229 -22.82 -2.51 -26.65
N LYS A 230 -23.56 -3.32 -25.90
CA LYS A 230 -23.20 -3.66 -24.51
C LYS A 230 -21.84 -4.36 -24.44
N ASN A 231 -21.56 -5.28 -25.35
CA ASN A 231 -20.26 -5.96 -25.42
C ASN A 231 -19.14 -4.97 -25.77
N LYS A 232 -19.37 -4.07 -26.73
CA LYS A 232 -18.42 -3.03 -27.12
C LYS A 232 -18.11 -2.06 -25.98
N ILE A 233 -19.13 -1.64 -25.23
CA ILE A 233 -18.95 -0.79 -24.04
C ILE A 233 -18.14 -1.55 -22.99
N THR A 234 -18.50 -2.81 -22.71
CA THR A 234 -17.75 -3.67 -21.78
C THR A 234 -16.29 -3.81 -22.19
N GLU A 235 -16.01 -4.05 -23.47
CA GLU A 235 -14.66 -4.17 -24.00
C GLU A 235 -13.86 -2.87 -23.87
N ILE A 236 -14.46 -1.72 -24.18
CA ILE A 236 -13.84 -0.41 -23.97
C ILE A 236 -13.49 -0.20 -22.49
N CYS A 237 -14.40 -0.53 -21.57
CA CYS A 237 -14.17 -0.44 -20.14
C CYS A 237 -13.02 -1.36 -19.68
N VAL A 238 -13.02 -2.63 -20.12
CA VAL A 238 -11.96 -3.59 -19.79
C VAL A 238 -10.61 -3.12 -20.32
N ASN A 239 -10.56 -2.62 -21.56
CA ASN A 239 -9.34 -2.11 -22.16
C ASN A 239 -8.84 -0.83 -21.46
N ALA A 240 -9.75 0.05 -21.02
CA ALA A 240 -9.38 1.22 -20.22
C ALA A 240 -8.78 0.81 -18.86
N CYS A 241 -9.38 -0.18 -18.18
CA CYS A 241 -8.84 -0.72 -16.93
C CYS A 241 -7.46 -1.34 -17.13
N LYS A 242 -7.27 -2.17 -18.17
CA LYS A 242 -5.97 -2.77 -18.48
C LYS A 242 -4.89 -1.72 -18.76
N ARG A 243 -5.20 -0.70 -19.57
CA ARG A 243 -4.28 0.41 -19.84
C ARG A 243 -3.92 1.17 -18.57
N PHE A 244 -4.90 1.41 -17.70
CA PHE A 244 -4.66 2.04 -16.41
C PHE A 244 -3.74 1.19 -15.51
N GLU A 245 -3.98 -0.12 -15.42
CA GLU A 245 -3.13 -1.05 -14.69
C GLU A 245 -1.69 -1.08 -15.25
N GLU A 246 -1.54 -1.12 -16.56
CA GLU A 246 -0.24 -1.05 -17.24
C GLU A 246 0.50 0.26 -16.91
N ASP A 247 -0.18 1.39 -16.94
CA ASP A 247 0.39 2.70 -16.64
C ASP A 247 0.81 2.82 -15.16
N VAL A 248 -0.02 2.34 -14.25
CA VAL A 248 0.29 2.28 -12.81
C VAL A 248 1.49 1.37 -12.56
N ASN A 249 1.52 0.19 -13.17
CA ASN A 249 2.63 -0.75 -13.04
C ASN A 249 3.93 -0.20 -13.62
N LYS A 250 3.86 0.48 -14.78
CA LYS A 250 5.02 1.15 -15.37
C LYS A 250 5.54 2.26 -14.46
N LYS A 251 4.66 3.13 -13.97
CA LYS A 251 5.03 4.19 -13.03
C LYS A 251 5.62 3.66 -11.72
N ALA A 252 5.10 2.54 -11.21
CA ALA A 252 5.64 1.86 -10.05
C ALA A 252 7.04 1.29 -10.32
N LYS A 253 7.26 0.65 -11.49
CA LYS A 253 8.58 0.17 -11.91
C LYS A 253 9.58 1.31 -12.04
N ASP A 254 9.21 2.38 -12.74
CA ASP A 254 10.06 3.58 -12.91
C ASP A 254 10.41 4.20 -11.55
N PHE A 255 9.44 4.29 -10.64
CA PHE A 255 9.68 4.81 -9.28
C PHE A 255 10.65 3.92 -8.49
N VAL A 256 10.46 2.60 -8.52
CA VAL A 256 11.34 1.64 -7.87
C VAL A 256 12.75 1.73 -8.45
N GLU A 257 12.90 1.80 -9.78
CA GLU A 257 14.20 1.91 -10.44
C GLU A 257 14.95 3.20 -10.10
N VAL A 258 14.23 4.34 -10.04
CA VAL A 258 14.80 5.61 -9.59
C VAL A 258 15.22 5.53 -8.13
N HIS A 259 14.41 4.91 -7.28
CA HIS A 259 14.73 4.75 -5.86
C HIS A 259 15.92 3.81 -5.65
N THR A 260 15.94 2.64 -6.29
CA THR A 260 17.08 1.71 -6.21
C THR A 260 18.36 2.36 -6.72
N SER A 261 18.30 3.11 -7.83
CA SER A 261 19.45 3.88 -8.33
C SER A 261 19.96 4.92 -7.32
N LYS A 262 19.06 5.63 -6.63
CA LYS A 262 19.44 6.58 -5.56
C LYS A 262 20.06 5.87 -4.37
N VAL A 263 19.47 4.76 -3.93
CA VAL A 263 20.00 3.93 -2.83
C VAL A 263 21.38 3.38 -3.19
N SER A 264 21.57 2.81 -4.38
CA SER A 264 22.87 2.31 -4.85
C SER A 264 23.91 3.42 -4.91
N LYS A 265 23.56 4.64 -5.37
CA LYS A 265 24.46 5.80 -5.31
C LYS A 265 24.84 6.16 -3.87
N SER A 266 23.88 6.14 -2.95
CA SER A 266 24.14 6.39 -1.52
C SER A 266 25.04 5.33 -0.91
N ILE A 267 24.79 4.05 -1.19
CA ILE A 267 25.63 2.93 -0.73
C ILE A 267 27.04 3.07 -1.27
N ASN A 268 27.21 3.39 -2.56
CA ASN A 268 28.53 3.61 -3.15
C ASN A 268 29.26 4.78 -2.52
N ASN A 269 28.55 5.86 -2.16
CA ASN A 269 29.15 7.00 -1.45
C ASN A 269 29.58 6.60 -0.02
N ILE A 270 28.73 5.87 0.71
CA ILE A 270 29.05 5.35 2.05
C ILE A 270 30.26 4.42 1.98
N ASN A 271 30.33 3.52 0.99
CA ASN A 271 31.47 2.62 0.80
C ASN A 271 32.76 3.40 0.54
N LYS A 272 32.72 4.42 -0.34
CA LYS A 272 33.88 5.30 -0.58
C LYS A 272 34.32 6.05 0.68
N GLU A 273 33.37 6.55 1.46
CA GLU A 273 33.65 7.21 2.74
C GLU A 273 34.26 6.23 3.75
N ASN A 274 33.73 5.02 3.84
CA ASN A 274 34.25 3.96 4.70
C ASN A 274 35.68 3.56 4.31
N ASP A 275 35.96 3.40 3.01
CA ASP A 275 37.32 3.13 2.51
C ASP A 275 38.28 4.27 2.86
N ASN A 276 37.84 5.53 2.76
CA ASN A 276 38.64 6.69 3.14
C ASN A 276 38.89 6.74 4.66
N LEU A 277 37.88 6.42 5.48
CA LEU A 277 38.01 6.33 6.93
C LEU A 277 38.96 5.20 7.33
N GLN A 278 38.86 4.03 6.70
CA GLN A 278 39.79 2.91 6.93
C GLN A 278 41.23 3.31 6.60
N LYS A 279 41.47 3.95 5.44
CA LYS A 279 42.80 4.50 5.10
C LYS A 279 43.29 5.48 6.16
N LYS A 280 42.43 6.36 6.65
CA LYS A 280 42.76 7.34 7.70
C LYS A 280 43.10 6.66 9.03
N ILE A 281 42.36 5.62 9.42
CA ILE A 281 42.63 4.82 10.62
C ILE A 281 44.00 4.14 10.52
N ILE A 282 44.31 3.51 9.37
CA ILE A 282 45.61 2.86 9.15
C ILE A 282 46.75 3.88 9.24
N LEU A 283 46.61 5.04 8.60
CA LEU A 283 47.60 6.11 8.67
C LEU A 283 47.81 6.63 10.10
N LEU A 284 46.73 6.85 10.85
CA LEU A 284 46.80 7.30 12.24
C LEU A 284 47.42 6.25 13.16
N LYS A 285 47.08 4.96 12.98
CA LYS A 285 47.73 3.87 13.72
C LYS A 285 49.22 3.83 13.47
N LYS A 286 49.65 3.92 12.20
CA LYS A 286 51.06 3.95 11.83
C LYS A 286 51.79 5.15 12.44
N LYS A 287 51.21 6.34 12.34
CA LYS A 287 51.78 7.55 12.95
C LYS A 287 51.90 7.43 14.47
N ASN A 288 50.88 6.89 15.14
CA ASN A 288 50.90 6.68 16.58
C ASN A 288 51.96 5.64 16.99
N GLU A 289 52.12 4.55 16.24
CA GLU A 289 53.19 3.56 16.48
C GLU A 289 54.58 4.17 16.29
N GLU A 290 54.78 4.98 15.24
CA GLU A 290 56.04 5.72 15.02
C GLU A 290 56.31 6.68 16.17
N GLU A 291 55.31 7.44 16.63
CA GLU A 291 55.43 8.38 17.74
C GLU A 291 55.72 7.67 19.07
N ILE A 292 55.03 6.56 19.35
CA ILE A 292 55.32 5.70 20.51
C ILE A 292 56.75 5.16 20.45
N ASN A 293 57.21 4.70 19.28
CA ASN A 293 58.58 4.17 19.13
C ASN A 293 59.63 5.26 19.29
N ILE A 294 59.43 6.45 18.71
CA ILE A 294 60.31 7.61 18.90
C ILE A 294 60.36 7.99 20.38
N ASN A 295 59.20 8.05 21.05
CA ASN A 295 59.13 8.45 22.45
C ASN A 295 59.79 7.40 23.36
N LYS A 296 59.56 6.10 23.10
CA LYS A 296 60.25 4.99 23.80
C LYS A 296 61.75 5.05 23.62
N LYS A 297 62.24 5.30 22.40
CA LYS A 297 63.68 5.42 22.12
C LYS A 297 64.29 6.61 22.86
N LYS A 298 63.62 7.78 22.84
CA LYS A 298 64.05 8.96 23.60
C LYS A 298 64.07 8.69 25.10
N SER A 299 63.03 8.06 25.65
CA SER A 299 63.01 7.72 27.08
C SER A 299 64.13 6.74 27.45
N LEU A 300 64.40 5.75 26.60
CA LEU A 300 65.50 4.81 26.82
C LEU A 300 66.86 5.52 26.79
N GLU A 301 67.06 6.45 25.86
CA GLU A 301 68.29 7.25 25.77
C GLU A 301 68.48 8.14 27.00
N ILE A 302 67.40 8.79 27.47
CA ILE A 302 67.42 9.58 28.71
C ILE A 302 67.77 8.71 29.92
N PHE A 303 67.09 7.56 30.09
CA PHE A 303 67.38 6.64 31.19
C PHE A 303 68.79 6.07 31.12
N GLN A 304 69.30 5.79 29.93
CA GLN A 304 70.67 5.30 29.74
C GLN A 304 71.70 6.35 30.14
N ASN A 305 71.48 7.62 29.76
CA ASN A 305 72.34 8.73 30.17
C ASN A 305 72.31 8.91 31.69
N GLN A 306 71.13 8.92 32.32
CA GLN A 306 71.02 9.00 33.78
C GLN A 306 71.75 7.85 34.50
N ILE A 307 71.65 6.62 33.98
CA ILE A 307 72.39 5.48 34.53
C ILE A 307 73.90 5.67 34.40
N ASN A 308 74.38 6.25 33.29
CA ASN A 308 75.80 6.50 33.09
C ASN A 308 76.31 7.61 34.02
N ASP A 309 75.56 8.72 34.16
CA ASP A 309 75.89 9.81 35.08
C ASP A 309 75.97 9.32 36.53
N GLU A 310 74.99 8.52 36.97
CA GLU A 310 74.99 7.89 38.30
C GLU A 310 76.18 6.92 38.49
N ARG A 311 76.59 6.20 37.43
CA ARG A 311 77.79 5.34 37.49
C ARG A 311 79.06 6.16 37.67
N GLU A 312 79.19 7.27 36.95
CA GLU A 312 80.34 8.17 37.04
C GLU A 312 80.45 8.78 38.44
N ILE A 313 79.34 9.32 38.97
CA ILE A 313 79.28 9.87 40.33
C ILE A 313 79.65 8.79 41.37
N ASN A 314 79.16 7.56 41.22
CA ASN A 314 79.45 6.49 42.16
C ASN A 314 80.92 6.03 42.10
N GLU A 315 81.54 6.07 40.91
CA GLU A 315 82.97 5.80 40.75
C GLU A 315 83.83 6.92 41.37
N GLU A 316 83.44 8.18 41.21
CA GLU A 316 84.06 9.33 41.87
C GLU A 316 83.97 9.21 43.40
N LEU A 317 82.79 8.90 43.94
CA LEU A 317 82.58 8.66 45.38
C LEU A 317 83.46 7.53 45.91
N ARG A 318 83.59 6.42 45.17
CA ARG A 318 84.47 5.30 45.55
C ARG A 318 85.93 5.75 45.62
N ASN A 319 86.39 6.52 44.64
CA ASN A 319 87.74 7.06 44.60
C ASN A 319 87.99 8.03 45.76
N GLN A 320 87.02 8.89 46.09
CA GLN A 320 87.11 9.81 47.22
C GLN A 320 87.19 9.06 48.56
N ILE A 321 86.33 8.04 48.76
CA ILE A 321 86.38 7.20 49.97
C ILE A 321 87.76 6.53 50.11
N LEU A 322 88.33 6.02 49.01
CA LEU A 322 89.65 5.40 49.02
C LEU A 322 90.76 6.41 49.38
N PHE A 323 90.69 7.62 48.83
CA PHE A 323 91.61 8.69 49.12
C PHE A 323 91.54 9.13 50.60
N GLU A 324 90.34 9.40 51.11
CA GLU A 324 90.12 9.79 52.52
C GLU A 324 90.59 8.68 53.47
N LYS A 325 90.33 7.41 53.15
CA LYS A 325 90.83 6.26 53.92
C LYS A 325 92.36 6.22 53.94
N THR A 326 93.01 6.52 52.83
CA THR A 326 94.47 6.55 52.72
C THR A 326 95.07 7.69 53.54
N GLN A 327 94.50 8.89 53.42
CA GLN A 327 94.90 10.06 54.19
C GLN A 327 94.71 9.85 55.70
N ARG A 328 93.56 9.27 56.10
CA ARG A 328 93.28 8.91 57.50
C ARG A 328 94.31 7.91 58.03
N ASN A 329 94.65 6.88 57.25
CA ASN A 329 95.65 5.90 57.64
C ASN A 329 97.03 6.52 57.84
N GLU A 330 97.43 7.42 56.94
CA GLU A 330 98.70 8.14 57.03
C GLU A 330 98.73 9.09 58.24
N PHE A 331 97.66 9.85 58.48
CA PHE A 331 97.50 10.67 59.67
C PHE A 331 97.58 9.84 60.95
N MET A 332 96.85 8.72 61.02
CA MET A 332 96.90 7.82 62.18
C MET A 332 98.32 7.29 62.41
N LYS A 333 99.03 6.88 61.36
CA LYS A 333 100.42 6.40 61.46
C LYS A 333 101.36 7.48 61.99
N ASN A 334 101.20 8.71 61.52
CA ASN A 334 101.98 9.86 61.99
C ASN A 334 101.67 10.18 63.47
N LEU A 335 100.40 10.11 63.85
CA LEU A 335 99.94 10.34 65.23
C LEU A 335 100.48 9.26 66.17
N TYR A 336 100.38 7.98 65.80
CA TYR A 336 101.00 6.87 66.54
C TYR A 336 102.51 7.07 66.68
N SER A 337 103.22 7.42 65.60
CA SER A 337 104.67 7.64 65.65
C SER A 337 105.06 8.83 66.54
N SER A 338 104.27 9.92 66.53
CA SER A 338 104.48 11.08 67.40
C SER A 338 104.23 10.74 68.87
N VAL A 339 103.15 10.02 69.16
CA VAL A 339 102.81 9.57 70.53
C VAL A 339 103.90 8.63 71.04
N ASP A 340 104.34 7.65 70.25
CA ASP A 340 105.44 6.75 70.63
C ASP A 340 106.74 7.52 70.91
N SER A 341 107.06 8.55 70.12
CA SER A 341 108.23 9.39 70.36
C SER A 341 108.10 10.20 71.66
N GLN A 342 106.91 10.71 71.98
CA GLN A 342 106.66 11.40 73.24
C GLN A 342 106.74 10.44 74.44
N ILE A 343 106.15 9.25 74.33
CA ILE A 343 106.24 8.19 75.37
C ILE A 343 107.70 7.88 75.65
N LYS A 344 108.52 7.61 74.61
CA LYS A 344 109.95 7.36 74.77
C LYS A 344 110.69 8.51 75.45
N LYS A 345 110.41 9.77 75.09
CA LYS A 345 111.00 10.94 75.77
C LYS A 345 110.61 11.01 77.24
N TYR A 346 109.35 10.76 77.57
CA TYR A 346 108.89 10.73 78.96
C TYR A 346 109.53 9.57 79.74
N GLU A 347 109.64 8.38 79.16
CA GLU A 347 110.34 7.24 79.75
C GLU A 347 111.81 7.57 80.04
N GLU A 348 112.53 8.14 79.07
CA GLU A 348 113.91 8.59 79.25
C GLU A 348 114.05 9.66 80.35
N SER A 349 113.12 10.62 80.42
CA SER A 349 113.10 11.64 81.48
C SER A 349 112.83 11.03 82.86
N ILE A 350 111.88 10.09 82.96
CA ILE A 350 111.57 9.39 84.22
C ILE A 350 112.79 8.58 84.67
N ILE A 351 113.43 7.83 83.76
CA ILE A 351 114.64 7.05 84.06
C ILE A 351 115.76 7.97 84.59
N LYS A 352 115.96 9.15 83.98
CA LYS A 352 116.92 10.14 84.48
C LYS A 352 116.59 10.64 85.88
N ILE A 353 115.33 11.01 86.14
CA ILE A 353 114.91 11.48 87.48
C ILE A 353 115.12 10.39 88.53
N PHE A 354 114.74 9.14 88.25
CA PHE A 354 114.97 8.03 89.18
C PHE A 354 116.46 7.75 89.40
N HIS A 355 117.29 7.88 88.35
CA HIS A 355 118.73 7.76 88.48
C HIS A 355 119.32 8.86 89.38
N ASP A 356 118.90 10.11 89.19
CA ASP A 356 119.35 11.25 90.00
C ASP A 356 118.95 11.10 91.48
N ILE A 357 117.72 10.62 91.75
CA ILE A 357 117.27 10.29 93.11
C ILE A 357 118.13 9.17 93.72
N LEU A 358 118.43 8.10 92.97
CA LEU A 358 119.24 6.99 93.49
C LEU A 358 120.68 7.42 93.81
N LEU A 359 121.25 8.35 93.02
CA LEU A 359 122.55 8.95 93.29
C LEU A 359 122.55 9.80 94.58
N GLU A 360 121.51 10.60 94.85
CA GLU A 360 121.39 11.37 96.10
C GLU A 360 121.37 10.47 97.35
N TYR A 361 120.87 9.23 97.23
CA TYR A 361 120.83 8.25 98.31
C TYR A 361 122.07 7.32 98.37
N ASN A 362 123.18 7.65 97.71
CA ASN A 362 124.44 6.89 97.67
C ASN A 362 124.33 5.47 97.06
N ILE A 363 123.34 5.22 96.20
CA ILE A 363 123.17 3.95 95.49
C ILE A 363 123.76 4.09 94.09
N ASN A 364 124.97 3.58 93.87
CA ASN A 364 125.67 3.70 92.59
C ASN A 364 125.19 2.63 91.59
N ILE A 365 124.20 2.97 90.75
CA ILE A 365 123.66 2.13 89.67
C ILE A 365 123.77 2.91 88.36
N ASP A 366 124.22 2.26 87.29
CA ASP A 366 124.36 2.89 85.97
C ASP A 366 123.00 3.08 85.25
N ILE A 367 122.86 4.15 84.47
CA ILE A 367 121.62 4.53 83.76
C ILE A 367 121.11 3.38 82.87
N SER A 368 122.03 2.64 82.24
CA SER A 368 121.67 1.51 81.37
C SER A 368 121.05 0.34 82.13
N THR A 369 121.56 0.04 83.34
CA THR A 369 121.06 -1.05 84.19
C THR A 369 119.74 -0.67 84.89
N LEU A 370 119.54 0.60 85.22
CA LEU A 370 118.26 1.11 85.72
C LEU A 370 117.16 1.04 84.64
N SER A 371 117.46 1.48 83.41
CA SER A 371 116.54 1.40 82.27
C SER A 371 116.13 -0.04 81.99
N GLU A 372 117.08 -0.98 81.97
CA GLU A 372 116.79 -2.38 81.69
C GLU A 372 115.95 -3.04 82.79
N ASN A 373 116.16 -2.68 84.06
CA ASN A 373 115.36 -3.18 85.19
C ASN A 373 113.94 -2.61 85.19
N ILE A 374 113.77 -1.31 84.88
CA ILE A 374 112.45 -0.68 84.73
C ILE A 374 111.72 -1.30 83.52
N ASN A 375 112.39 -1.48 82.39
CA ASN A 375 111.81 -2.12 81.20
C ASN A 375 111.43 -3.58 81.47
N LYS A 376 112.26 -4.36 82.16
CA LYS A 376 111.91 -5.73 82.59
C LYS A 376 110.72 -5.75 83.56
N ALA A 377 110.60 -4.77 84.45
CA ALA A 377 109.47 -4.64 85.37
C ALA A 377 108.17 -4.19 84.67
N MET A 378 108.27 -3.24 83.74
CA MET A 378 107.19 -2.77 82.86
C MET A 378 106.69 -3.91 81.97
N ASP A 379 107.59 -4.62 81.29
CA ASP A 379 107.25 -5.82 80.50
C ASP A 379 106.53 -6.86 81.37
N LYS A 380 106.96 -7.08 82.62
CA LYS A 380 106.29 -8.03 83.53
C LYS A 380 104.88 -7.60 83.93
N ARG A 381 104.58 -6.30 83.98
CA ARG A 381 103.26 -5.76 84.31
C ARG A 381 102.33 -5.58 83.11
N TYR A 382 102.88 -5.19 81.95
CA TYR A 382 102.10 -4.83 80.77
C TYR A 382 102.09 -5.89 79.66
N LYS A 383 102.99 -6.90 79.66
CA LYS A 383 102.88 -8.04 78.71
C LYS A 383 101.63 -8.89 78.90
N ASN A 384 100.98 -8.83 80.06
CA ASN A 384 99.72 -9.53 80.32
C ASN A 384 98.46 -8.66 80.13
N GLY A 385 98.62 -7.47 79.55
CA GLY A 385 97.51 -6.56 79.24
C GLY A 385 97.13 -6.56 77.76
N ASN A 386 96.23 -7.46 77.38
CA ASN A 386 95.14 -7.21 76.44
C ASN A 386 95.48 -7.07 74.92
N THR A 387 95.00 -8.03 74.12
CA THR A 387 94.54 -7.75 72.75
C THR A 387 93.21 -8.44 72.50
N ASN A 388 92.15 -8.01 73.21
CA ASN A 388 90.81 -8.08 72.63
C ASN A 388 90.78 -7.13 71.43
N SER A 389 91.08 -7.68 70.26
CA SER A 389 90.82 -7.03 68.99
C SER A 389 89.31 -6.97 68.80
N TYR A 390 88.74 -5.79 69.05
CA TYR A 390 87.50 -5.39 68.42
C TYR A 390 87.78 -5.28 66.91
N ILE A 391 87.70 -6.41 66.22
CA ILE A 391 87.44 -6.41 64.78
C ILE A 391 85.96 -6.03 64.66
N ILE A 392 85.69 -4.76 64.44
CA ILE A 392 84.39 -4.33 63.90
C ILE A 392 84.35 -4.86 62.47
N THR A 393 83.78 -6.05 62.29
CA THR A 393 83.29 -6.50 60.99
C THR A 393 82.04 -5.69 60.68
N GLU A 394 82.22 -4.59 59.94
CA GLU A 394 81.11 -3.97 59.23
C GLU A 394 80.58 -4.97 58.20
N LYS A 395 79.36 -5.46 58.47
CA LYS A 395 78.59 -6.25 57.52
C LYS A 395 78.33 -5.40 56.28
N HIS A 396 78.84 -5.87 55.14
CA HIS A 396 78.32 -5.48 53.84
C HIS A 396 76.93 -6.10 53.67
N ASP A 397 75.88 -5.34 53.93
CA ASP A 397 74.55 -5.70 53.44
C ASP A 397 74.50 -5.39 51.94
N GLN A 398 74.77 -6.43 51.14
CA GLN A 398 74.39 -6.47 49.73
C GLN A 398 72.87 -6.65 49.65
N THR A 399 72.13 -5.55 49.56
CA THR A 399 70.74 -5.60 49.08
C THR A 399 70.75 -5.77 47.57
N ASN A 400 70.75 -7.04 47.14
CA ASN A 400 70.35 -7.44 45.79
C ASN A 400 68.88 -7.06 45.57
N GLY A 401 68.66 -5.87 44.99
CA GLY A 401 67.36 -5.47 44.45
C GLY A 401 67.00 -6.29 43.22
N LYS A 402 66.44 -7.49 43.42
CA LYS A 402 65.67 -8.20 42.40
C LYS A 402 64.35 -7.47 42.19
N TYR A 403 64.29 -6.59 41.21
CA TYR A 403 63.02 -6.18 40.61
C TYR A 403 62.53 -7.31 39.70
N SER A 404 61.60 -8.13 40.19
CA SER A 404 60.82 -9.04 39.35
C SER A 404 59.63 -8.28 38.78
N PHE A 405 59.67 -7.98 37.48
CA PHE A 405 58.47 -7.69 36.71
C PHE A 405 57.67 -8.99 36.56
N ALA A 406 56.44 -9.00 37.10
CA ALA A 406 55.47 -10.05 36.79
C ALA A 406 54.93 -9.83 35.36
N PRO A 407 54.84 -10.87 34.51
CA PRO A 407 54.26 -10.74 33.19
C PRO A 407 52.72 -10.70 33.27
N SER A 408 52.13 -9.88 32.40
CA SER A 408 50.71 -9.95 31.99
C SER A 408 50.54 -10.98 30.89
#